data_AF-A0A2G4HN29-F1
#
_entry.id   AF-A0A2G4HN29-F1
#
_cell.length_a   1.000
_cell.length_b   1.000
_cell.length_c   1.000
_cell.angle_alpha   90.00
_cell.angle_beta   90.00
_cell.angle_gamma   90.00
#
_symmetry.space_group_name_H-M   'P 1'
#
loop_
_entity.id
_entity.type
_entity.pdbx_description
1 polymer ?
#
loop_
_entity_poly.entity_id
_entity_poly.type
_entity_poly.pdbx_seq_one_letter_code
_entity_poly.pdbx_strand_id
1 'polypeptide(L)'
;MSALEVMVGGALTAANAVIPGMKQRGHGMVMFTGSHWGEVPNPAFAAPSIGKAALHQLARLVALDLKGSGVRSMLLIIKGLVHRQTTENPKRIGEAFLNAYQQPQSPESTEILFETQPEP
;
A
#
# COMPACT_ATOMS: atom_id res chain seq x y z
N MET A 1 19.12 -0.98 11.62
CA MET A 1 18.24 -1.36 10.50
C MET A 1 17.78 -0.10 9.81
N SER A 2 18.02 0.05 8.52
CA SER A 2 17.65 1.24 7.74
C SER A 2 16.15 1.28 7.46
N ALA A 3 15.61 2.46 7.14
CA ALA A 3 14.21 2.59 6.72
C ALA A 3 13.90 1.74 5.48
N LEU A 4 14.87 1.57 4.57
CA LEU A 4 14.74 0.74 3.36
C LEU A 4 14.66 -0.76 3.69
N GLU A 5 15.49 -1.24 4.62
CA GLU A 5 15.45 -2.65 5.04
C GLU A 5 14.07 -3.03 5.60
N VAL A 6 13.49 -2.17 6.44
CA VAL A 6 12.16 -2.40 7.01
C VAL A 6 11.07 -2.23 5.95
N MET A 7 11.02 -1.08 5.28
CA MET A 7 9.90 -0.72 4.41
C MET A 7 9.88 -1.55 3.13
N VAL A 8 11.04 -1.86 2.52
CA VAL A 8 11.13 -2.58 1.25
C VAL A 8 11.49 -4.03 1.49
N GLY A 9 12.55 -4.30 2.26
CA GLY A 9 12.99 -5.66 2.55
C GLY A 9 11.93 -6.47 3.29
N GLY A 10 11.33 -5.88 4.33
CA GLY A 10 10.22 -6.50 5.07
C GLY A 10 8.98 -6.74 4.21
N ALA A 11 8.59 -5.74 3.41
CA ALA A 11 7.44 -5.85 2.50
C ALA A 11 7.64 -6.93 1.42
N LEU A 12 8.82 -6.98 0.79
CA LEU A 12 9.15 -7.99 -0.21
C LEU A 12 9.19 -9.40 0.41
N THR A 13 9.79 -9.53 1.59
CA THR A 13 9.84 -10.81 2.33
C THR A 13 8.43 -11.31 2.64
N ALA A 14 7.56 -10.44 3.15
CA ALA A 14 6.18 -10.80 3.44
C ALA A 14 5.39 -11.18 2.18
N ALA A 15 5.54 -10.42 1.10
CA ALA A 15 4.89 -10.71 -0.19
C ALA A 15 5.33 -12.07 -0.74
N ASN A 16 6.63 -12.35 -0.77
CA ASN A 16 7.18 -13.62 -1.24
C ASN A 16 6.70 -14.82 -0.42
N ALA A 17 6.46 -14.64 0.87
CA ALA A 17 5.97 -15.72 1.74
C ALA A 17 4.51 -16.12 1.42
N VAL A 18 3.67 -15.17 0.99
CA VAL A 18 2.21 -15.40 0.84
C VAL A 18 1.76 -15.59 -0.60
N ILE A 19 2.44 -14.96 -1.57
CA ILE A 19 2.05 -14.96 -2.99
C ILE A 19 1.98 -16.39 -3.57
N PRO A 20 2.93 -17.31 -3.33
CA PRO A 20 2.85 -18.66 -3.88
C PRO A 20 1.55 -19.39 -3.50
N GLY A 21 1.13 -19.29 -2.24
CA GLY A 21 -0.11 -19.88 -1.77
C GLY A 21 -1.36 -19.20 -2.35
N MET A 22 -1.32 -17.87 -2.57
CA MET A 22 -2.39 -17.15 -3.26
C MET A 22 -2.50 -17.57 -4.74
N LYS A 23 -1.37 -17.69 -5.44
CA LYS A 23 -1.31 -18.17 -6.84
C LYS A 23 -1.86 -19.60 -6.94
N GLN A 24 -1.52 -20.50 -6.01
CA GLN A 24 -2.05 -21.87 -5.99
C GLN A 24 -3.57 -21.91 -5.83
N ARG A 25 -4.16 -21.00 -5.03
CA ARG A 25 -5.62 -20.88 -4.88
C ARG A 25 -6.30 -20.15 -6.06
N GLY A 26 -5.52 -19.52 -6.94
CA GLY A 26 -6.03 -18.70 -8.04
C GLY A 26 -6.69 -17.38 -7.58
N HIS A 27 -6.56 -17.01 -6.31
CA HIS A 27 -7.08 -15.75 -5.78
C HIS A 27 -6.31 -15.26 -4.54
N GLY A 28 -6.30 -13.94 -4.36
CA GLY A 28 -5.71 -13.30 -3.19
C GLY A 28 -5.43 -11.82 -3.42
N MET A 29 -5.01 -11.14 -2.36
CA MET A 29 -4.59 -9.74 -2.45
C MET A 29 -3.47 -9.47 -1.45
N VAL A 30 -2.38 -8.86 -1.93
CA VAL A 30 -1.35 -8.27 -1.07
C VAL A 30 -1.57 -6.76 -1.04
N MET A 31 -1.56 -6.17 0.15
CA MET A 31 -1.89 -4.77 0.34
C MET A 31 -0.77 -4.06 1.08
N PHE A 32 -0.36 -2.90 0.57
CA PHE A 32 0.71 -2.08 1.12
C PHE A 32 0.15 -0.76 1.64
N THR A 33 0.66 -0.30 2.78
CA THR A 33 0.35 1.03 3.30
C THR A 33 1.38 2.04 2.76
N GLY A 34 0.97 2.85 1.80
CA GLY A 34 1.73 3.96 1.23
C GLY A 34 1.56 5.25 2.01
N SER A 35 2.29 6.28 1.58
CA SER A 35 2.12 7.66 2.03
C SER A 35 2.30 8.57 0.83
N HIS A 36 1.60 9.70 0.81
CA HIS A 36 1.81 10.75 -0.17
C HIS A 36 3.27 11.26 -0.19
N TRP A 37 4.00 11.09 0.93
CA TRP A 37 5.42 11.41 1.01
C TRP A 37 6.34 10.56 0.13
N GLY A 38 5.83 9.46 -0.44
CA GLY A 38 6.53 8.70 -1.48
C GLY A 38 6.47 9.34 -2.87
N GLU A 39 5.54 10.29 -3.06
CA GLU A 39 5.39 11.06 -4.32
C GLU A 39 5.91 12.48 -4.14
N VAL A 40 5.48 13.14 -3.06
CA VAL A 40 5.85 14.51 -2.72
C VAL A 40 6.64 14.49 -1.40
N PRO A 41 7.98 14.56 -1.45
CA PRO A 41 8.80 14.35 -0.26
C PRO A 41 8.58 15.45 0.78
N ASN A 42 8.70 15.09 2.06
CA ASN A 42 8.69 16.04 3.16
C ASN A 42 10.11 16.11 3.78
N PRO A 43 10.76 17.28 3.83
CA PRO A 43 12.13 17.40 4.34
C PRO A 43 12.26 16.97 5.81
N ALA A 44 11.21 17.12 6.63
CA ALA A 44 11.21 16.65 8.02
C ALA A 44 11.15 15.12 8.13
N PHE A 45 10.82 14.42 7.04
CA PHE A 45 10.65 12.97 6.98
C PHE A 45 11.44 12.36 5.81
N ALA A 46 12.67 12.82 5.56
CA ALA A 46 13.48 12.40 4.41
C ALA A 46 13.64 10.88 4.27
N ALA A 47 14.04 10.18 5.34
CA ALA A 47 14.22 8.72 5.28
C ALA A 47 12.89 7.97 5.03
N PRO A 48 11.78 8.29 5.72
CA PRO A 48 10.45 7.78 5.36
C PRO A 48 10.00 8.10 3.94
N SER A 49 10.24 9.32 3.43
CA SER A 49 9.90 9.71 2.06
C SER A 49 10.58 8.82 1.03
N ILE A 50 11.90 8.61 1.16
CA ILE A 50 12.67 7.72 0.28
C ILE A 50 12.16 6.27 0.40
N GLY A 51 11.94 5.79 1.63
CA GLY A 51 11.44 4.44 1.87
C GLY A 51 10.04 4.20 1.28
N LYS A 52 9.15 5.20 1.35
CA LYS A 52 7.80 5.12 0.77
C LYS A 52 7.83 5.20 -0.74
N ALA A 53 8.69 6.02 -1.34
CA ALA A 53 8.90 6.04 -2.79
C ALA A 53 9.34 4.66 -3.31
N ALA A 54 10.29 4.03 -2.62
CA ALA A 54 10.73 2.67 -2.95
C ALA A 54 9.62 1.62 -2.74
N LEU A 55 8.85 1.72 -1.65
CA LEU A 55 7.69 0.84 -1.40
C LEU A 55 6.61 0.98 -2.48
N HIS A 56 6.36 2.20 -2.98
CA HIS A 56 5.41 2.43 -4.08
C HIS A 56 5.84 1.68 -5.33
N GLN A 57 7.12 1.78 -5.70
CA GLN A 57 7.66 1.04 -6.86
C GLN A 57 7.60 -0.48 -6.65
N LEU A 58 7.89 -0.97 -5.43
CA LEU A 58 7.72 -2.39 -5.11
C LEU A 58 6.27 -2.84 -5.32
N ALA A 59 5.28 -2.10 -4.80
CA ALA A 59 3.87 -2.46 -4.94
C ALA A 59 3.42 -2.51 -6.41
N ARG A 60 3.88 -1.57 -7.25
CA ARG A 60 3.66 -1.54 -8.70
C ARG A 60 4.29 -2.74 -9.40
N LEU A 61 5.54 -3.07 -9.08
CA LEU A 61 6.24 -4.24 -9.64
C LEU A 61 5.55 -5.56 -9.25
N VAL A 62 5.11 -5.70 -8.00
CA VAL A 62 4.33 -6.86 -7.56
C VAL A 62 3.02 -6.94 -8.34
N ALA A 63 2.32 -5.82 -8.57
CA ALA A 63 1.11 -5.83 -9.37
C ALA A 63 1.35 -6.30 -10.82
N LEU A 64 2.45 -5.86 -11.43
CA LEU A 64 2.86 -6.30 -12.77
C LEU A 64 3.16 -7.80 -12.81
N ASP A 65 3.90 -8.34 -11.82
CA ASP A 65 4.21 -9.78 -11.73
C ASP A 65 2.96 -10.65 -11.53
N LEU A 66 1.95 -10.12 -10.84
CA LEU A 66 0.71 -10.83 -10.55
C LEU A 66 -0.32 -10.79 -11.69
N LYS A 67 -0.07 -10.06 -12.78
CA LYS A 67 -1.00 -9.97 -13.92
C LYS A 67 -1.37 -11.37 -14.43
N GLY A 68 -2.69 -11.62 -14.57
CA GLY A 68 -3.22 -12.90 -15.05
C GLY A 68 -3.19 -14.06 -14.04
N SER A 69 -2.63 -13.87 -12.84
CA SER A 69 -2.53 -14.94 -11.83
C SER A 69 -3.78 -15.13 -10.95
N GLY A 70 -4.77 -14.23 -11.06
CA GLY A 70 -5.92 -14.14 -10.15
C GLY A 70 -5.60 -13.49 -8.79
N VAL A 71 -4.32 -13.20 -8.51
CA VAL A 71 -3.87 -12.46 -7.31
C VAL A 71 -3.72 -10.98 -7.63
N ARG A 72 -4.06 -10.10 -6.68
CA ARG A 72 -3.96 -8.64 -6.82
C ARG A 72 -2.90 -8.06 -5.89
N SER A 73 -2.36 -6.91 -6.27
CA SER A 73 -1.56 -6.03 -5.42
C SER A 73 -2.25 -4.68 -5.32
N MET A 74 -2.27 -4.08 -4.14
CA MET A 74 -2.79 -2.74 -3.93
C MET A 74 -1.92 -1.93 -2.98
N LEU A 75 -1.80 -0.64 -3.26
CA LEU A 75 -1.17 0.36 -2.42
C LEU A 75 -2.22 1.39 -1.97
N LEU A 76 -2.45 1.50 -0.68
CA LEU A 76 -3.30 2.55 -0.11
C LEU A 76 -2.43 3.73 0.33
N ILE A 77 -2.57 4.88 -0.32
CA ILE A 77 -1.76 6.07 -0.11
C ILE A 77 -2.44 6.99 0.90
N ILE A 78 -1.86 7.12 2.10
CA ILE A 78 -2.37 8.01 3.14
C ILE A 78 -1.77 9.41 2.97
N LYS A 79 -2.66 10.42 2.90
CA LYS A 79 -2.32 11.85 2.88
C LYS A 79 -2.46 12.43 4.28
N GLY A 80 -1.36 12.46 5.03
CA GLY A 80 -1.34 13.09 6.36
C GLY A 80 -0.82 12.18 7.45
N LEU A 81 -0.92 12.67 8.68
CA LEU A 81 -0.49 11.95 9.88
C LEU A 81 -1.66 11.13 10.41
N VAL A 82 -1.41 9.84 10.63
CA VAL A 82 -2.40 8.93 11.20
C VAL A 82 -2.66 9.32 12.66
N HIS A 83 -3.87 9.78 12.96
CA HIS A 83 -4.26 10.18 14.30
C HIS A 83 -5.74 9.88 14.55
N ARG A 84 -6.10 9.49 15.79
CA ARG A 84 -7.47 9.04 16.11
C ARG A 84 -8.53 10.13 15.96
N GLN A 85 -8.12 11.38 16.05
CA GLN A 85 -9.03 12.53 16.02
C GLN A 85 -8.93 13.33 14.71
N THR A 86 -8.21 12.81 13.71
CA THR A 86 -8.13 13.44 12.38
C THR A 86 -8.87 12.60 11.35
N THR A 87 -8.93 13.12 10.12
CA THR A 87 -9.47 12.42 8.97
C THR A 87 -8.75 11.10 8.68
N GLU A 88 -7.44 11.04 8.94
CA GLU A 88 -6.56 9.86 8.84
C GLU A 88 -6.71 8.94 10.06
N ASN A 89 -7.94 8.76 10.52
CA ASN A 89 -8.27 7.87 11.63
C ASN A 89 -7.92 6.41 11.26
N PRO A 90 -7.22 5.65 12.12
CA PRO A 90 -6.85 4.26 11.86
C PRO A 90 -8.04 3.34 11.51
N LYS A 91 -9.21 3.56 12.11
CA LYS A 91 -10.44 2.81 11.81
C LYS A 91 -10.90 3.06 10.38
N ARG A 92 -10.89 4.32 9.93
CA ARG A 92 -11.25 4.70 8.56
C ARG A 92 -10.26 4.15 7.53
N ILE A 93 -8.97 4.15 7.87
CA ILE A 93 -7.93 3.54 7.04
C ILE A 93 -8.18 2.02 6.91
N GLY A 94 -8.49 1.35 8.02
CA GLY A 94 -8.87 -0.07 8.02
C GLY A 94 -10.11 -0.36 7.17
N GLU A 95 -11.14 0.48 7.27
CA GLU A 95 -12.34 0.41 6.42
C GLU A 95 -11.99 0.60 4.94
N ALA A 96 -11.07 1.51 4.61
CA ALA A 96 -10.60 1.70 3.24
C ALA A 96 -9.88 0.45 2.70
N PHE A 97 -9.04 -0.21 3.51
CA PHE A 97 -8.45 -1.51 3.12
C PHE A 97 -9.54 -2.57 2.87
N LEU A 98 -10.50 -2.70 3.79
CA LEU A 98 -11.59 -3.68 3.66
C LEU A 98 -12.43 -3.43 2.40
N ASN A 99 -12.82 -2.18 2.16
CA ASN A 99 -13.60 -1.78 0.99
C ASN A 99 -12.84 -2.08 -0.31
N ALA A 100 -11.55 -1.74 -0.36
CA ALA A 100 -10.70 -2.01 -1.52
C ALA A 100 -10.53 -3.52 -1.78
N TYR A 101 -10.48 -4.34 -0.73
CA TYR A 101 -10.45 -5.80 -0.85
C TYR A 101 -11.75 -6.34 -1.47
N GLN A 102 -12.91 -5.85 -1.00
CA GLN A 102 -14.24 -6.29 -1.44
C GLN A 102 -14.59 -5.84 -2.86
N GLN A 103 -14.11 -4.67 -3.28
CA GLN A 103 -14.43 -4.13 -4.59
C GLN A 103 -13.58 -4.78 -5.70
N PRO A 104 -14.18 -5.12 -6.86
CA PRO A 104 -13.42 -5.47 -8.05
C PRO A 104 -12.60 -4.25 -8.47
N GLN A 105 -11.28 -4.35 -8.30
CA GLN A 105 -10.37 -3.33 -8.79
C GLN A 105 -10.02 -3.66 -10.23
N SER A 106 -9.94 -2.65 -11.10
CA SER A 106 -9.34 -2.81 -12.42
C SER A 106 -7.93 -3.38 -12.24
N PRO A 107 -7.47 -4.32 -13.09
CA PRO A 107 -6.07 -4.78 -13.10
C PRO A 107 -5.04 -3.65 -13.22
N GLU A 108 -5.46 -2.48 -13.68
CA GLU A 108 -4.63 -1.28 -13.83
C GLU A 108 -4.66 -0.37 -12.59
N SER A 109 -5.68 -0.48 -11.74
CA SER A 109 -5.85 0.36 -10.55
C SER A 109 -5.18 -0.30 -9.34
N THR A 110 -3.87 -0.04 -9.21
CA THR A 110 -3.02 -0.61 -8.16
C THR A 110 -2.82 0.34 -6.98
N GLU A 111 -3.26 1.59 -7.12
CA GLU A 111 -3.07 2.66 -6.14
C GLU A 111 -4.40 3.30 -5.80
N ILE A 112 -4.70 3.38 -4.52
CA ILE A 112 -5.89 4.02 -4.00
C ILE A 112 -5.44 5.15 -3.10
N LEU A 113 -5.87 6.36 -3.42
CA LEU A 113 -5.68 7.47 -2.52
C LEU A 113 -6.69 7.36 -1.37
N PHE A 114 -6.21 7.42 -0.13
CA PHE A 114 -7.09 7.62 1.00
C PHE A 114 -7.62 9.05 0.94
N GLU A 115 -8.88 9.19 0.51
CA GLU A 115 -9.53 10.49 0.43
C GLU A 115 -9.72 11.07 1.83
N THR A 116 -9.11 12.23 2.02
CA THR A 116 -9.40 13.05 3.18
C THR A 116 -10.75 13.70 2.95
N GLN A 117 -11.75 13.37 3.78
CA GLN A 117 -12.95 14.21 3.85
C GLN A 117 -12.50 15.61 4.31
N PRO A 118 -13.04 16.70 3.73
CA PRO A 118 -12.77 18.04 4.26
C PRO A 118 -13.11 18.06 5.75
N GLU A 119 -12.26 18.70 6.56
CA GLU A 119 -12.63 18.95 7.95
C GLU A 119 -13.94 19.76 7.98
N PRO A 120 -14.87 19.45 8.90
CA PRO A 120 -16.14 20.16 9.02
C PRO A 120 -15.97 21.65 9.31
#